data_AF-A0A2D4XBY0-F1
#
_entry.id   AF-A0A2D4XBY0-F1
#
_cell.length_a   1.000
_cell.length_b   1.000
_cell.length_c   1.000
_cell.angle_alpha   90.00
_cell.angle_beta   90.00
_cell.angle_gamma   90.00
#
_symmetry.space_group_name_H-M   'P 1'
#
loop_
_entity.id
_entity.type
_entity.pdbx_description
1 polymer ?
#
loop_
_entity_poly.entity_id
_entity_poly.type
_entity_poly.pdbx_seq_one_letter_code
_entity_poly.pdbx_strand_id
1 'polypeptide(L)'
;MAQRSRLVSFALLLIPNILLFSFRILSPELNEALSNDTFGQTVAHSLALLIGLILAYRNSVVHDHEFLRSKAISDLSKTYKLEDRGLWEKGEVAIQRLEARAFSEFKGRKASASRRRMQGMIGEINRESQEIEQKMSDDSDYSVAVDGIEQKENAEEKQQEKTNPISRFSNFIS
;
A
#
# COMPACT_ATOMS: atom_id res chain seq x y z
N MET A 1 -14.85 20.24 -16.48
CA MET A 1 -14.41 20.82 -15.19
C MET A 1 -15.62 21.27 -14.37
N ALA A 2 -16.14 20.38 -13.53
CA ALA A 2 -17.12 20.81 -12.53
C ALA A 2 -16.39 21.57 -11.42
N GLN A 3 -16.71 22.85 -11.23
CA GLN A 3 -16.08 23.67 -10.19
C GLN A 3 -16.68 23.29 -8.83
N ARG A 4 -15.85 22.88 -7.86
CA ARG A 4 -16.33 22.70 -6.48
C ARG A 4 -16.79 24.03 -5.88
N SER A 5 -17.70 23.95 -4.90
CA SER A 5 -18.20 25.14 -4.21
C SER A 5 -17.04 25.91 -3.56
N ARG A 6 -16.89 27.19 -3.94
CA ARG A 6 -15.88 28.10 -3.39
C ARG A 6 -16.03 28.26 -1.87
N LEU A 7 -17.27 28.20 -1.38
CA LEU A 7 -17.57 28.27 0.05
C LEU A 7 -16.97 27.08 0.82
N VAL A 8 -17.02 25.89 0.24
CA VAL A 8 -16.45 24.68 0.87
C VAL A 8 -14.93 24.80 0.96
N SER A 9 -14.26 25.26 -0.10
CA SER A 9 -12.81 25.48 -0.06
C SER A 9 -12.40 26.57 0.95
N PHE A 10 -13.19 27.64 1.08
CA PHE A 10 -12.96 28.66 2.10
C PHE A 10 -13.18 28.12 3.52
N ALA A 11 -14.21 27.32 3.73
CA ALA A 11 -14.44 26.64 5.01
C ALA A 11 -13.27 25.72 5.37
N LEU A 12 -12.79 24.90 4.42
CA LEU A 12 -11.63 24.01 4.62
C LEU A 12 -10.35 24.76 5.00
N LEU A 13 -10.17 25.99 4.51
CA LEU A 13 -9.04 26.84 4.87
C LEU A 13 -9.13 27.31 6.33
N LEU A 14 -10.33 27.66 6.81
CA LEU A 14 -10.54 28.20 8.16
C LEU A 14 -10.69 27.12 9.24
N ILE A 15 -11.19 25.93 8.91
CA ILE A 15 -11.48 24.85 9.87
C ILE A 15 -10.31 24.56 10.82
N PRO A 16 -9.06 24.39 10.37
CA PRO A 16 -7.96 24.09 11.28
C PRO A 16 -7.69 25.21 12.31
N ASN A 17 -7.89 26.47 11.91
CA ASN A 17 -7.77 27.59 12.84
C ASN A 17 -8.93 27.66 13.83
N ILE A 18 -10.14 27.37 13.37
CA ILE A 18 -11.31 27.27 14.25
C ILE A 18 -11.12 26.15 15.27
N LEU A 19 -10.60 24.99 14.85
CA LEU A 19 -10.28 23.88 15.75
C LEU A 19 -9.22 24.26 16.79
N LEU A 20 -8.15 24.93 16.38
CA LEU A 20 -7.12 25.42 17.29
C LEU A 20 -7.71 26.41 18.31
N PHE A 21 -8.54 27.35 17.85
CA PHE A 21 -9.20 28.32 18.71
C PHE A 21 -10.16 27.64 19.70
N SER A 22 -10.97 26.68 19.24
CA SER A 22 -11.85 25.88 20.10
C SER A 22 -11.07 25.11 21.16
N PHE A 23 -9.93 24.53 20.79
CA PHE A 23 -9.08 23.79 21.73
C PHE A 23 -8.43 24.72 22.76
N ARG A 24 -8.14 25.97 22.39
CA ARG A 24 -7.65 27.01 23.30
C ARG A 24 -8.72 27.39 24.34
N ILE A 25 -9.99 27.44 23.96
CA ILE A 25 -11.09 27.67 24.92
C ILE A 25 -11.24 26.47 25.86
N LEU A 26 -11.08 25.25 25.34
CA LEU A 26 -11.27 24.02 26.10
C LEU A 26 -10.12 23.74 27.09
N SER A 27 -8.89 24.15 26.74
CA SER A 27 -7.69 23.93 27.56
C SER A 27 -7.12 25.27 28.06
N PRO A 28 -7.35 25.62 29.35
CA PRO A 28 -6.81 26.84 29.92
C PRO A 28 -5.27 26.85 29.98
N GLU A 29 -4.65 25.69 30.17
CA GLU A 29 -3.18 25.54 30.14
C GLU A 29 -2.60 25.90 28.78
N LEU A 30 -3.21 25.41 27.69
CA LEU A 30 -2.78 25.77 26.34
C LEU A 30 -3.02 27.25 26.06
N ASN A 31 -4.15 27.79 26.49
CA ASN A 31 -4.43 29.20 26.34
C ASN A 31 -3.37 30.06 27.00
N GLU A 32 -2.98 29.75 28.23
CA GLU A 32 -1.96 30.49 28.96
C GLU A 32 -0.59 30.36 28.27
N ALA A 33 -0.19 29.14 27.90
CA ALA A 33 1.08 28.88 27.22
C ALA A 33 1.22 29.65 25.88
N LEU A 34 0.18 29.64 25.04
CA LEU A 34 0.19 30.39 23.77
C LEU A 34 0.01 31.89 23.96
N SER A 35 -0.72 32.34 24.98
CA SER A 35 -0.89 33.78 25.23
C SER A 35 0.41 34.43 25.70
N ASN A 36 1.23 33.67 26.45
CA ASN A 36 2.50 34.15 26.97
C ASN A 36 3.60 34.24 25.89
N ASP A 37 3.54 33.41 24.85
CA ASP A 37 4.50 33.41 23.73
C ASP A 37 3.86 33.85 22.39
N THR A 38 4.08 35.12 22.03
CA THR A 38 3.59 35.71 20.76
C THR A 38 4.17 35.02 19.53
N PHE A 39 5.40 34.52 19.60
CA PHE A 39 6.03 33.81 18.49
C PHE A 39 5.40 32.44 18.31
N GLY A 40 5.29 31.67 19.39
CA GLY A 40 4.61 30.36 19.42
C GLY A 40 3.16 30.45 18.93
N GLN A 41 2.41 31.46 19.38
CA GLN A 41 1.05 31.71 18.91
C GLN A 41 1.01 31.95 17.39
N THR A 42 1.89 32.80 16.87
CA THR A 42 1.95 33.11 15.43
C THR A 42 2.27 31.86 14.62
N VAL A 43 3.28 31.09 15.02
CA VAL A 43 3.67 29.83 14.38
C VAL A 43 2.51 28.83 14.38
N ALA A 44 1.80 28.70 15.49
CA ALA A 44 0.68 27.76 15.61
C ALA A 44 -0.47 28.11 14.63
N HIS A 45 -0.86 29.38 14.56
CA HIS A 45 -1.87 29.84 13.60
C HIS A 45 -1.41 29.76 12.14
N SER A 46 -0.13 30.07 11.87
CA SER A 46 0.47 29.90 10.53
C SER A 46 0.47 28.44 10.09
N LEU A 47 0.81 27.50 10.97
CA LEU A 47 0.78 26.07 10.67
C LEU A 47 -0.66 25.59 10.41
N ALA A 48 -1.61 26.02 11.23
CA ALA A 48 -3.03 25.73 11.03
C ALA A 48 -3.53 26.28 9.68
N LEU A 49 -3.14 27.51 9.29
CA LEU A 49 -3.45 28.07 7.98
C LEU A 49 -2.82 27.26 6.85
N LEU A 50 -1.57 26.81 7.01
CA LEU A 50 -0.87 26.01 6.00
C LEU A 50 -1.59 24.67 5.77
N ILE A 51 -2.01 23.99 6.85
CA ILE A 51 -2.82 22.77 6.76
C ILE A 51 -4.14 23.05 6.03
N GLY A 52 -4.82 24.15 6.37
CA GLY A 52 -6.05 24.59 5.71
C GLY A 52 -5.85 24.86 4.22
N LEU A 53 -4.72 25.47 3.84
CA LEU A 53 -4.35 25.72 2.45
C LEU A 53 -4.16 24.42 1.68
N ILE A 54 -3.47 23.43 2.26
CA ILE A 54 -3.29 22.10 1.65
C ILE A 54 -4.64 21.41 1.44
N LEU A 55 -5.53 21.46 2.42
CA LEU A 55 -6.88 20.90 2.33
C LEU A 55 -7.70 21.56 1.22
N ALA A 56 -7.69 22.90 1.15
CA ALA A 56 -8.38 23.66 0.12
C ALA A 56 -7.82 23.37 -1.28
N TYR A 57 -6.50 23.29 -1.42
CA TYR A 57 -5.84 22.95 -2.69
C TYR A 57 -6.23 21.55 -3.16
N ARG A 58 -6.17 20.55 -2.26
CA ARG A 58 -6.55 19.17 -2.57
C ARG A 58 -8.03 19.08 -2.96
N ASN A 59 -8.92 19.80 -2.29
CA ASN A 59 -10.34 19.83 -2.63
C ASN A 59 -10.61 20.56 -3.96
N SER A 60 -9.76 21.50 -4.38
CA SER A 60 -9.93 22.23 -5.63
C SER A 60 -9.82 21.33 -6.87
N VAL A 61 -9.15 20.17 -6.76
CA VAL A 61 -8.93 19.29 -7.90
C VAL A 61 -10.16 18.40 -8.11
N VAL A 62 -10.85 18.61 -9.22
CA VAL A 62 -11.90 17.72 -9.72
C VAL A 62 -11.35 16.98 -10.92
N HIS A 63 -11.23 15.67 -10.76
CA HIS A 63 -10.87 14.80 -11.84
C HIS A 63 -12.14 14.49 -12.63
N ASP A 64 -12.24 15.02 -13.84
CA ASP A 64 -13.32 14.66 -14.77
C ASP A 64 -13.18 13.18 -15.17
N HIS A 65 -14.25 12.56 -15.71
CA HIS A 65 -14.19 11.16 -16.16
C HIS A 65 -13.10 10.91 -17.23
N GLU A 66 -12.83 11.91 -18.08
CA GLU A 66 -11.72 11.88 -19.04
C GLU A 66 -10.35 11.84 -18.36
N PHE A 67 -10.20 12.44 -17.17
CA PHE A 67 -8.96 12.34 -16.39
C PHE A 67 -8.76 10.91 -15.88
N LEU A 68 -9.81 10.23 -15.42
CA LEU A 68 -9.71 8.85 -14.95
C LEU A 68 -9.33 7.91 -16.09
N ARG A 69 -9.95 8.10 -17.26
CA ARG A 69 -9.64 7.33 -18.47
C ARG A 69 -8.19 7.54 -18.91
N SER A 70 -7.75 8.80 -19.02
CA SER A 70 -6.38 9.12 -19.40
C SER A 70 -5.35 8.64 -18.38
N LYS A 71 -5.68 8.67 -17.07
CA LYS A 71 -4.84 8.11 -16.02
C LYS A 71 -4.67 6.60 -16.17
N ALA A 72 -5.75 5.85 -16.40
CA ALA A 72 -5.67 4.40 -16.64
C ALA A 72 -4.82 4.06 -17.88
N ILE A 73 -4.98 4.82 -18.97
CA ILE A 73 -4.16 4.67 -20.17
C ILE A 73 -2.69 5.02 -19.86
N SER A 74 -2.44 6.06 -19.06
CA SER A 74 -1.09 6.48 -18.69
C SER A 74 -0.36 5.44 -17.84
N ASP A 75 -1.07 4.74 -16.96
CA ASP A 75 -0.50 3.66 -16.14
C ASP A 75 -0.03 2.49 -17.04
N LEU A 76 -0.76 2.23 -18.14
CA LEU A 76 -0.40 1.26 -19.17
C LEU A 76 0.64 1.79 -20.20
N SER A 77 0.94 3.08 -20.21
CA SER A 77 1.87 3.66 -21.19
C SER A 77 3.27 3.05 -21.13
N LYS A 78 3.67 2.55 -19.95
CA LYS A 78 4.97 1.90 -19.77
C LYS A 78 5.03 0.55 -20.48
N THR A 79 3.97 -0.25 -20.43
CA THR A 79 3.92 -1.55 -21.12
C THR A 79 3.86 -1.34 -22.62
N TYR A 80 3.06 -0.38 -23.11
CA TYR A 80 3.02 -0.02 -24.53
C TYR A 80 4.37 0.47 -25.05
N LYS A 81 5.07 1.32 -24.29
CA LYS A 81 6.44 1.74 -24.66
C LYS A 81 7.45 0.61 -24.70
N LEU A 82 7.24 -0.47 -23.94
CA LEU A 82 8.10 -1.65 -23.98
C LEU A 82 7.75 -2.53 -25.17
N GLU A 83 6.45 -2.71 -25.45
CA GLU A 83 5.94 -3.37 -26.65
C GLU A 83 6.50 -2.73 -27.93
N ASP A 84 6.40 -1.40 -28.07
CA ASP A 84 6.96 -0.64 -29.20
C ASP A 84 8.47 -0.81 -29.35
N ARG A 85 9.18 -1.07 -28.24
CA ARG A 85 10.63 -1.33 -28.24
C ARG A 85 10.96 -2.78 -28.62
N GLY A 86 9.98 -3.56 -29.02
CA GLY A 86 10.11 -4.96 -29.41
C GLY A 86 10.30 -5.87 -28.21
N LEU A 87 9.58 -5.64 -27.10
CA LEU A 87 9.63 -6.54 -25.92
C LEU A 87 9.35 -8.00 -26.31
N TRP A 88 8.35 -8.21 -27.18
CA TRP A 88 7.94 -9.53 -27.65
C TRP A 88 8.94 -10.12 -28.66
N GLU A 89 9.39 -9.31 -29.62
CA GLU A 89 10.39 -9.73 -30.62
C GLU A 89 11.73 -10.13 -29.98
N LYS A 90 12.09 -9.49 -28.87
CA LYS A 90 13.31 -9.78 -28.10
C LYS A 90 13.10 -10.86 -27.04
N GLY A 91 11.89 -11.40 -26.91
CA GLY A 91 11.54 -12.43 -25.93
C GLY A 91 12.37 -13.70 -26.12
N GLU A 92 12.46 -14.20 -27.36
CA GLU A 92 13.25 -15.39 -27.70
C GLU A 92 14.74 -15.21 -27.35
N VAL A 93 15.30 -14.04 -27.68
CA VAL A 93 16.70 -13.70 -27.36
C VAL A 93 16.90 -13.56 -25.85
N ALA A 94 15.92 -13.04 -25.13
CA ALA A 94 15.97 -12.93 -23.67
C ALA A 94 15.92 -14.32 -23.00
N ILE A 95 15.06 -15.21 -23.49
CA ILE A 95 14.98 -16.61 -23.03
C ILE A 95 16.30 -17.32 -23.31
N GLN A 96 16.82 -17.25 -24.54
CA GLN A 96 18.09 -17.87 -24.89
C GLN A 96 19.24 -17.35 -24.03
N ARG A 97 19.27 -16.04 -23.73
CA ARG A 97 20.27 -15.47 -22.80
C ARG A 97 20.08 -15.96 -21.37
N LEU A 98 18.84 -16.13 -20.90
CA LEU A 98 18.56 -16.66 -19.57
C LEU A 98 18.94 -18.14 -19.47
N GLU A 99 18.65 -18.94 -20.49
CA GLU A 99 19.08 -20.33 -20.60
C GLU A 99 20.60 -20.44 -20.61
N ALA A 100 21.27 -19.73 -21.53
CA ALA A 100 22.73 -19.70 -21.58
C ALA A 100 23.34 -19.25 -20.25
N ARG A 101 22.70 -18.31 -19.58
CA ARG A 101 23.09 -17.82 -18.25
C ARG A 101 22.86 -18.88 -17.18
N ALA A 102 21.75 -19.62 -17.18
CA ALA A 102 21.48 -20.70 -16.24
C ALA A 102 22.48 -21.87 -16.37
N PHE A 103 22.87 -22.20 -17.60
CA PHE A 103 23.86 -23.25 -17.88
C PHE A 103 25.32 -22.78 -17.76
N SER A 104 25.57 -21.47 -17.62
CA SER A 104 26.93 -20.96 -17.43
C SER A 104 27.43 -21.15 -16.00
N GLU A 105 28.68 -21.58 -15.83
CA GLU A 105 29.33 -21.59 -14.53
C GLU A 105 29.64 -20.16 -14.07
N PHE A 106 28.78 -19.60 -13.22
CA PHE A 106 29.07 -18.32 -12.57
C PHE A 106 30.22 -18.47 -11.56
N LYS A 107 31.31 -17.73 -11.77
CA LYS A 107 32.43 -17.64 -10.81
C LYS A 107 32.45 -16.27 -10.13
N GLY A 108 32.77 -16.24 -8.82
CA GLY A 108 33.00 -15.00 -8.05
C GLY A 108 31.86 -14.55 -7.13
N ARG A 109 32.00 -13.38 -6.49
CA ARG A 109 31.12 -12.91 -5.40
C ARG A 109 29.67 -12.61 -5.82
N LYS A 110 29.44 -12.35 -7.11
CA LYS A 110 28.09 -12.17 -7.70
C LYS A 110 27.42 -13.49 -8.10
N ALA A 111 28.19 -14.59 -8.17
CA ALA A 111 27.71 -15.92 -8.52
C ALA A 111 26.90 -16.57 -7.40
N SER A 112 27.29 -16.36 -6.13
CA SER A 112 26.56 -16.91 -4.99
C SER A 112 25.13 -16.37 -4.90
N ALA A 113 24.95 -15.07 -5.15
CA ALA A 113 23.64 -14.44 -5.14
C ALA A 113 22.75 -14.89 -6.31
N SER A 114 23.30 -15.11 -7.51
CA SER A 114 22.52 -15.68 -8.62
C SER A 114 22.19 -17.15 -8.37
N ARG A 115 23.13 -17.93 -7.83
CA ARG A 115 22.91 -19.34 -7.50
C ARG A 115 21.85 -19.53 -6.42
N ARG A 116 21.87 -18.69 -5.39
CA ARG A 116 20.81 -18.66 -4.36
C ARG A 116 19.44 -18.35 -4.96
N ARG A 117 19.35 -17.43 -5.94
CA ARG A 117 18.08 -17.14 -6.62
C ARG A 117 17.61 -18.26 -7.56
N MET A 118 18.53 -18.99 -8.18
CA MET A 118 18.20 -20.14 -9.02
C MET A 118 17.80 -21.38 -8.21
N GLN A 119 18.29 -21.50 -6.97
CA GLN A 119 18.00 -22.60 -6.05
C GLN A 119 16.92 -22.25 -5.02
N GLY A 120 16.47 -20.99 -5.00
CA GLY A 120 15.46 -20.50 -4.07
C GLY A 120 14.05 -20.83 -4.55
N MET A 121 13.10 -20.71 -3.63
CA MET A 121 11.67 -20.90 -3.91
C MET A 121 11.15 -19.72 -4.74
N ILE A 122 10.14 -19.95 -5.59
CA ILE A 122 9.51 -18.90 -6.42
C ILE A 122 9.00 -17.78 -5.50
N GLY A 123 8.52 -18.17 -4.31
CA GLY A 123 8.02 -17.24 -3.32
C GLY A 123 9.03 -16.21 -2.81
N GLU A 124 10.31 -16.59 -2.73
CA GLU A 124 11.39 -15.67 -2.32
C GLU A 124 11.71 -14.62 -3.40
N ILE A 125 11.44 -14.94 -4.68
CA ILE A 125 11.70 -14.04 -5.82
C ILE A 125 10.67 -12.91 -5.84
N ASN A 126 9.40 -13.24 -5.59
CA ASN A 126 8.29 -12.28 -5.59
C ASN A 126 7.99 -11.68 -4.20
N ARG A 127 8.66 -12.14 -3.14
CA ARG A 127 8.37 -11.78 -1.72
C ARG A 127 6.91 -12.06 -1.36
N GLU A 128 6.38 -13.16 -1.87
CA GLU A 128 5.06 -13.68 -1.52
C GLU A 128 5.16 -14.58 -0.28
N SER A 129 4.03 -15.15 0.15
CA SER A 129 3.98 -16.07 1.29
C SER A 129 4.86 -17.30 1.05
N GLN A 130 5.44 -17.84 2.13
CA GLN A 130 6.28 -19.03 2.09
C GLN A 130 5.52 -20.21 1.48
N GLU A 131 6.11 -20.88 0.49
CA GLU A 131 5.48 -22.07 -0.12
C GLU A 131 5.51 -23.22 0.89
N ILE A 132 4.41 -23.95 0.98
CA ILE A 132 4.23 -25.07 1.89
C ILE A 132 4.56 -26.35 1.11
N GLU A 133 5.69 -26.99 1.42
CA GLU A 133 6.02 -28.30 0.84
C GLU A 133 5.12 -29.38 1.44
N GLN A 134 4.16 -29.87 0.66
CA GLN A 134 3.27 -30.94 1.07
C GLN A 134 3.95 -32.30 0.82
N LYS A 135 4.21 -33.05 1.89
CA LYS A 135 4.68 -34.44 1.77
C LYS A 135 3.53 -35.29 1.24
N MET A 136 3.76 -36.07 0.18
CA MET A 136 2.79 -37.02 -0.41
C MET A 136 2.36 -38.17 0.52
N SER A 137 2.74 -38.13 1.80
CA SER A 137 2.54 -39.19 2.77
C SER A 137 1.91 -38.64 4.04
N ASP A 138 0.75 -38.02 3.90
CA ASP A 138 -0.37 -38.18 4.83
C ASP A 138 -1.61 -37.60 4.16
N ASP A 139 -2.76 -38.18 4.44
CA ASP A 139 -4.05 -37.78 3.89
C ASP A 139 -4.26 -36.28 4.08
N SER A 140 -4.35 -35.54 2.98
CA SER A 140 -4.38 -34.08 3.05
C SER A 140 -5.75 -33.60 3.48
N ASP A 141 -5.85 -33.00 4.67
CA ASP A 141 -7.07 -32.43 5.26
C ASP A 141 -7.59 -31.15 4.54
N TYR A 142 -7.24 -30.98 3.26
CA TYR A 142 -7.69 -29.89 2.40
C TYR A 142 -8.67 -30.43 1.36
N SER A 143 -9.92 -29.94 1.40
CA SER A 143 -10.90 -30.22 0.36
C SER A 143 -10.50 -29.53 -0.94
N VAL A 144 -9.87 -30.25 -1.85
CA VAL A 144 -9.63 -29.78 -3.21
C VAL A 144 -10.98 -29.80 -3.94
N ALA A 145 -11.65 -28.64 -4.01
CA ALA A 145 -12.85 -28.48 -4.80
C ALA A 145 -12.47 -28.45 -6.29
N VAL A 146 -12.39 -29.63 -6.91
CA VAL A 146 -12.45 -29.76 -8.36
C VAL A 146 -13.91 -29.63 -8.75
N ASP A 147 -14.17 -28.72 -9.69
CA ASP A 147 -15.47 -28.32 -10.22
C ASP A 147 -16.54 -29.46 -10.23
N GLY A 148 -17.60 -29.28 -9.45
CA GLY A 148 -18.91 -29.90 -9.73
C GLY A 148 -19.52 -30.91 -8.76
N ILE A 149 -18.91 -31.26 -7.62
CA ILE A 149 -19.56 -32.16 -6.64
C ILE A 149 -19.26 -31.76 -5.19
N GLU A 150 -20.29 -31.21 -4.52
CA GLU A 150 -20.27 -30.95 -3.09
C GLU A 150 -20.53 -32.25 -2.31
N GLN A 151 -19.50 -32.78 -1.64
CA GLN A 151 -19.69 -33.74 -0.55
C GLN A 151 -19.81 -32.98 0.76
N LYS A 152 -21.02 -32.96 1.32
CA LYS A 152 -21.27 -32.52 2.69
C LYS A 152 -20.89 -33.64 3.65
N GLU A 153 -19.83 -33.45 4.42
CA GLU A 153 -19.69 -34.11 5.71
C GLU A 153 -19.63 -33.08 6.83
N ASN A 154 -20.50 -33.29 7.81
CA ASN A 154 -20.59 -32.52 9.04
C ASN A 154 -19.29 -32.69 9.83
N ALA A 155 -18.47 -31.64 9.88
CA ALA A 155 -17.42 -31.50 10.88
C ALA A 155 -17.80 -30.35 11.81
N GLU A 156 -17.86 -30.69 13.10
CA GLU A 156 -18.32 -29.87 14.21
C GLU A 156 -17.60 -28.51 14.30
N GLU A 157 -18.40 -27.46 14.55
CA GLU A 157 -17.90 -26.11 14.84
C GLU A 157 -16.98 -26.11 16.08
N LYS A 158 -15.66 -26.03 15.87
CA LYS A 158 -14.78 -25.44 16.88
C LYS A 158 -14.77 -23.93 16.70
N GLN A 159 -15.50 -23.25 17.56
CA GLN A 159 -15.40 -21.80 17.75
C GLN A 159 -13.96 -21.44 18.15
N GLN A 160 -13.17 -20.99 17.18
CA GLN A 160 -11.95 -20.24 17.46
C GLN A 160 -12.34 -18.81 17.84
N GLU A 161 -12.03 -18.48 19.09
CA GLU A 161 -12.15 -17.18 19.72
C GLU A 161 -11.56 -16.08 18.82
N LYS A 162 -12.41 -15.14 18.40
CA LYS A 162 -12.00 -13.95 17.65
C LYS A 162 -11.08 -13.11 18.55
N THR A 163 -9.78 -13.20 18.33
CA THR A 163 -8.81 -12.29 18.95
C THR A 163 -9.08 -10.88 18.44
N ASN A 164 -9.73 -10.07 19.27
CA ASN A 164 -9.91 -8.64 19.04
C ASN A 164 -8.53 -7.95 18.90
N PRO A 165 -8.41 -6.90 18.07
CA PRO A 165 -7.13 -6.24 17.75
C PRO A 165 -6.42 -5.61 18.96
N ILE A 166 -7.09 -5.55 20.12
CA ILE A 166 -6.59 -4.99 21.38
C ILE A 166 -5.59 -5.93 22.07
N SER A 167 -5.68 -7.26 21.88
CA SER A 167 -4.77 -8.22 22.53
C SER A 167 -3.36 -8.24 21.94
N ARG A 168 -3.14 -7.62 20.77
CA ARG A 168 -1.80 -7.49 20.18
C ARG A 168 -0.95 -6.42 20.85
N PHE A 169 -1.55 -5.43 21.54
CA PHE A 169 -0.80 -4.35 22.19
C PHE A 169 -0.30 -4.73 23.60
N SER A 170 -0.93 -5.68 24.30
CA SER A 170 -0.51 -6.07 25.65
C SER A 170 0.83 -6.81 25.69
N ASN A 171 1.22 -7.46 24.58
CA ASN A 171 2.49 -8.19 24.49
C ASN A 171 3.70 -7.29 24.18
N PHE A 172 3.49 -5.97 24.04
CA PHE A 172 4.56 -5.02 23.72
C PHE A 172 5.01 -4.20 24.95
N ILE A 173 4.30 -4.31 26.08
CA ILE A 173 4.56 -3.51 27.29
C ILE A 173 4.97 -4.38 28.49
N SER A 174 5.08 -5.71 28.32
CA SER A 174 5.64 -6.61 29.36
C SER A 174 7.07 -7.01 29.05
#